data_AF-A0A8J6MSP1-F1
#
_entry.id   AF-A0A8J6MSP1-F1
#
_cell.length_a   1.000
_cell.length_b   1.000
_cell.length_c   1.000
_cell.angle_alpha   90.00
_cell.angle_beta   90.00
_cell.angle_gamma   90.00
#
_symmetry.space_group_name_H-M   'P 1'
#
loop_
_entity.id
_entity.type
_entity.pdbx_description
1 polymer ?
#
loop_
_entity_poly.entity_id
_entity_poly.type
_entity_poly.pdbx_seq_one_letter_code
_entity_poly.pdbx_strand_id
1 'polypeptide(L)'
;MKEKLACGSLVFLAIYMLLPWIITRMLGYGVINRVGKGEVALTFDDGPDPEYTPLLLDLLYQHNISATFFVLGEKAEKYPDLIKRIHREGHQLGIHNYSHSSNWLMSPRRVKNHHVDRSADIVERITGTRPTFYRPPWGIINVFDFKLKKDYQIVLWSLMARDWSSQFGRTDLKNRLVTGQSDGSVILLHDSGETFGADRDAPMYMLEALQEVLVVYKQKNLSFVRIDKITKPEPTVSLRKRALVKAWMVWERCFIKLFHVVPVDPENTFLQVRIREYTDNEPLSLEDGERFVKGDRIVELHLNNDQLLQLGRTSRNSTHLATQMIRRIKDLLPHISHLLQTDPAYKNVKGLYGITLINRGPEHLGFTVFDLPKGPFSFITKHYLRLLMYVIHPDGKKRLQTKTQLLIPKIIAISTKELESRYAA
;
A
#
# COMPACT_ATOMS: atom_id res chain seq x y z
N MET A 1 -18.93 -8.92 -43.58
CA MET A 1 -17.74 -9.58 -42.98
C MET A 1 -16.60 -8.59 -42.66
N LYS A 2 -16.24 -7.69 -43.58
CA LYS A 2 -15.20 -6.66 -43.39
C LYS A 2 -15.48 -5.70 -42.21
N GLU A 3 -16.73 -5.27 -42.01
CA GLU A 3 -17.10 -4.37 -40.90
C GLU A 3 -17.01 -5.04 -39.51
N LYS A 4 -17.42 -6.32 -39.40
CA LYS A 4 -17.28 -7.09 -38.16
C LYS A 4 -15.80 -7.36 -37.81
N LEU A 5 -14.95 -7.57 -38.81
CA LEU A 5 -13.49 -7.67 -38.65
C LEU A 5 -12.87 -6.33 -38.24
N ALA A 6 -13.29 -5.21 -38.84
CA ALA A 6 -12.81 -3.88 -38.47
C ALA A 6 -13.21 -3.49 -37.04
N CYS A 7 -14.45 -3.77 -36.63
CA CYS A 7 -14.93 -3.53 -35.27
C CYS A 7 -14.20 -4.43 -34.25
N GLY A 8 -13.98 -5.71 -34.57
CA GLY A 8 -13.19 -6.62 -33.73
C GLY A 8 -11.73 -6.17 -33.55
N SER A 9 -11.09 -5.67 -34.61
CA SER A 9 -9.71 -5.14 -34.56
C SER A 9 -9.61 -3.86 -33.72
N LEU A 10 -10.60 -2.97 -33.77
CA LEU A 10 -10.65 -1.77 -32.93
C LEU A 10 -10.84 -2.10 -31.44
N VAL A 11 -11.72 -3.05 -31.12
CA VAL A 11 -11.91 -3.55 -29.75
C VAL A 11 -10.65 -4.22 -29.23
N PHE A 12 -9.98 -5.03 -30.06
CA PHE A 12 -8.70 -5.65 -29.72
C PHE A 12 -7.62 -4.59 -29.43
N LEU A 13 -7.46 -3.57 -30.28
CA LEU A 13 -6.50 -2.48 -30.07
C LEU A 13 -6.82 -1.69 -28.79
N ALA A 14 -8.10 -1.41 -28.51
CA ALA A 14 -8.52 -0.77 -27.27
C ALA A 14 -8.15 -1.61 -26.02
N ILE A 15 -8.39 -2.91 -26.05
CA ILE A 15 -8.01 -3.82 -24.94
C ILE A 15 -6.48 -3.96 -24.86
N TYR A 16 -5.79 -3.97 -25.99
CA TYR A 16 -4.34 -4.14 -26.09
C TYR A 16 -3.57 -2.91 -25.59
N MET A 17 -4.09 -1.70 -25.82
CA MET A 17 -3.40 -0.42 -25.61
C MET A 17 -4.02 0.42 -24.47
N LEU A 18 -5.34 0.64 -24.49
CA LEU A 18 -6.01 1.55 -23.55
C LEU A 18 -6.21 0.92 -22.18
N LEU A 19 -6.58 -0.36 -22.12
CA LEU A 19 -6.84 -1.02 -20.85
C LEU A 19 -5.57 -1.11 -19.96
N PRO A 20 -4.39 -1.53 -20.46
CA PRO A 20 -3.15 -1.45 -19.70
C PRO A 20 -2.84 -0.03 -19.23
N TRP A 21 -2.99 0.96 -20.10
CA TRP A 21 -2.76 2.36 -19.75
C TRP A 21 -3.65 2.80 -18.58
N ILE A 22 -4.95 2.51 -18.61
CA ILE A 22 -5.86 2.81 -17.49
C ILE A 22 -5.41 2.09 -16.22
N ILE A 23 -5.12 0.79 -16.31
CA ILE A 23 -4.72 -0.05 -15.17
C ILE A 23 -3.46 0.47 -14.48
N THR A 24 -2.47 0.96 -15.23
CA THR A 24 -1.19 1.37 -14.65
C THR A 24 -1.10 2.86 -14.36
N ARG A 25 -1.64 3.71 -15.24
CA ARG A 25 -1.60 5.18 -15.06
C ARG A 25 -2.66 5.68 -14.10
N MET A 26 -3.90 5.19 -14.22
CA MET A 26 -4.98 5.64 -13.34
C MET A 26 -5.05 4.84 -12.05
N LEU A 27 -4.84 3.52 -12.11
CA LEU A 27 -5.02 2.65 -10.94
C LEU A 27 -3.70 2.29 -10.23
N GLY A 28 -2.54 2.53 -10.84
CA GLY A 28 -1.24 2.16 -10.28
C GLY A 28 -1.06 0.65 -10.10
N TYR A 29 -1.84 -0.20 -10.78
CA TYR A 29 -1.86 -1.63 -10.48
C TYR A 29 -0.63 -2.36 -11.03
N GLY A 30 0.14 -2.92 -10.11
CA GLY A 30 1.32 -3.73 -10.37
C GLY A 30 2.45 -2.97 -11.06
N VAL A 31 2.47 -1.66 -10.92
CA VAL A 31 3.63 -0.82 -11.25
C VAL A 31 4.05 -0.11 -9.97
N ILE A 32 5.34 0.22 -9.87
CA ILE A 32 5.85 1.15 -8.87
C ILE A 32 5.79 2.53 -9.49
N ASN A 33 4.96 3.43 -8.96
CA ASN A 33 4.91 4.82 -9.40
C ASN A 33 4.98 5.81 -8.23
N ARG A 34 5.07 5.31 -6.99
CA ARG A 34 5.24 6.07 -5.76
C ARG A 34 6.13 5.29 -4.78
N VAL A 35 6.79 6.02 -3.88
CA VAL A 35 7.60 5.50 -2.77
C VAL A 35 6.94 5.82 -1.42
N GLY A 36 7.63 5.62 -0.30
CA GLY A 36 7.10 5.85 1.05
C GLY A 36 6.76 7.32 1.34
N LYS A 37 6.02 7.55 2.43
CA LYS A 37 5.68 8.92 2.87
C LYS A 37 6.95 9.63 3.37
N GLY A 38 7.12 10.90 3.01
CA GLY A 38 8.34 11.67 3.33
C GLY A 38 9.55 11.27 2.48
N GLU A 39 9.39 10.33 1.53
CA GLU A 39 10.42 9.92 0.59
C GLU A 39 10.16 10.50 -0.80
N VAL A 40 11.23 10.61 -1.59
CA VAL A 40 11.21 10.94 -3.01
C VAL A 40 12.22 10.08 -3.77
N ALA A 41 11.83 9.56 -4.93
CA ALA A 41 12.74 8.82 -5.80
C ALA A 41 13.01 9.62 -7.08
N LEU A 42 14.28 9.99 -7.26
CA LEU A 42 14.77 10.54 -8.53
C LEU A 42 15.06 9.38 -9.48
N THR A 43 14.48 9.43 -10.67
CA THR A 43 14.68 8.43 -11.70
C THR A 43 15.05 9.06 -13.03
N PHE A 44 16.05 8.50 -13.71
CA PHE A 44 16.62 9.03 -14.94
C PHE A 44 16.51 8.00 -16.07
N ASP A 45 15.88 8.38 -17.17
CA ASP A 45 15.70 7.54 -18.36
C ASP A 45 16.65 7.99 -19.50
N ASP A 46 16.80 7.12 -20.50
CA ASP A 46 17.47 7.35 -21.80
C ASP A 46 19.00 7.36 -21.84
N GLY A 47 19.68 7.40 -20.70
CA GLY A 47 21.13 7.26 -20.61
C GLY A 47 21.67 5.84 -20.77
N PRO A 48 22.99 5.65 -20.58
CA PRO A 48 23.97 6.69 -20.26
C PRO A 48 24.36 7.53 -21.49
N ASP A 49 24.54 8.83 -21.26
CA ASP A 49 25.05 9.83 -22.18
C ASP A 49 26.46 10.26 -21.77
N PRO A 50 27.44 10.32 -22.68
CA PRO A 50 28.82 10.65 -22.33
C PRO A 50 29.01 12.11 -21.91
N GLU A 51 28.11 13.01 -22.27
CA GLU A 51 28.18 14.44 -21.92
C GLU A 51 27.46 14.71 -20.60
N TYR A 52 26.22 14.23 -20.45
CA TYR A 52 25.35 14.64 -19.34
C TYR A 52 25.34 13.69 -18.15
N THR A 53 25.43 12.36 -18.36
CA THR A 53 25.41 11.40 -17.25
C THR A 53 26.58 11.64 -16.26
N PRO A 54 27.82 11.94 -16.68
CA PRO A 54 28.91 12.25 -15.74
C PRO A 54 28.59 13.45 -14.83
N LEU A 55 28.05 14.52 -15.41
CA LEU A 55 27.69 15.75 -14.68
C LEU A 55 26.56 15.48 -13.68
N LEU A 56 25.58 14.67 -14.07
CA LEU A 56 24.50 14.24 -13.19
C LEU A 56 25.03 13.43 -12.00
N LEU A 57 25.94 12.49 -12.25
CA LEU A 57 26.57 11.68 -11.19
C LEU A 57 27.34 12.56 -10.21
N ASP A 58 28.10 13.53 -10.70
CA ASP A 58 28.81 14.50 -9.86
C ASP A 58 27.85 15.32 -8.99
N LEU A 59 26.74 15.80 -9.56
CA LEU A 59 25.71 16.54 -8.81
C LEU A 59 25.06 15.68 -7.72
N LEU A 60 24.72 14.42 -8.04
CA LEU A 60 24.13 13.49 -7.07
C LEU A 60 25.12 13.15 -5.94
N TYR A 61 26.40 12.94 -6.28
CA TYR A 61 27.47 12.69 -5.31
C TYR A 61 27.65 13.87 -4.35
N GLN A 62 27.71 15.11 -4.87
CA GLN A 62 27.81 16.34 -4.07
C GLN A 62 26.68 16.46 -3.05
N HIS A 63 25.49 15.99 -3.40
CA HIS A 63 24.32 16.03 -2.53
C HIS A 63 24.15 14.78 -1.65
N ASN A 64 25.02 13.78 -1.79
CA ASN A 64 24.95 12.46 -1.16
C ASN A 64 23.61 11.76 -1.43
N ILE A 65 23.18 11.74 -2.70
CA ILE A 65 21.90 11.19 -3.13
C ILE A 65 22.14 9.96 -4.00
N SER A 66 21.43 8.87 -3.70
CA SER A 66 21.35 7.71 -4.59
C SER A 66 20.05 7.70 -5.39
N ALA A 67 20.15 7.66 -6.73
CA ALA A 67 19.01 7.61 -7.64
C ALA A 67 18.84 6.25 -8.33
N THR A 68 17.85 6.14 -9.22
CA THR A 68 17.64 4.98 -10.10
C THR A 68 17.73 5.38 -11.57
N PHE A 69 18.56 4.69 -12.34
CA PHE A 69 18.79 4.95 -13.77
C PHE A 69 18.19 3.82 -14.61
N PHE A 70 17.23 4.15 -15.48
CA PHE A 70 16.68 3.23 -16.47
C PHE A 70 17.44 3.41 -17.78
N VAL A 71 18.42 2.53 -18.01
CA VAL A 71 19.36 2.68 -19.13
C VAL A 71 18.88 1.95 -20.37
N LEU A 72 19.19 2.52 -21.54
CA LEU A 72 19.04 1.85 -22.82
C LEU A 72 20.18 0.84 -23.01
N GLY A 73 19.84 -0.38 -23.42
CA GLY A 73 20.83 -1.44 -23.63
C GLY A 73 21.89 -1.10 -24.67
N GLU A 74 21.50 -0.41 -25.76
CA GLU A 74 22.43 0.02 -26.81
C GLU A 74 23.46 1.03 -26.30
N LYS A 75 23.05 1.94 -25.40
CA LYS A 75 23.95 2.93 -24.78
C LYS A 75 24.78 2.31 -23.67
N ALA A 76 24.22 1.38 -22.91
CA ALA A 76 24.95 0.61 -21.90
C ALA A 76 26.09 -0.21 -22.55
N GLU A 77 25.84 -0.80 -23.73
CA GLU A 77 26.85 -1.51 -24.51
C GLU A 77 27.92 -0.56 -25.08
N LYS A 78 27.52 0.64 -25.50
CA LYS A 78 28.43 1.67 -26.05
C LYS A 78 29.31 2.34 -24.98
N TYR A 79 28.77 2.55 -23.77
CA TYR A 79 29.45 3.27 -22.68
C TYR A 79 29.50 2.45 -21.38
N PRO A 80 30.18 1.28 -21.38
CA PRO A 80 30.19 0.37 -20.24
C PRO A 80 30.83 0.97 -18.98
N ASP A 81 31.79 1.89 -19.13
CA ASP A 81 32.45 2.51 -17.98
C ASP A 81 31.53 3.49 -17.23
N LEU A 82 30.58 4.13 -17.92
CA LEU A 82 29.54 4.93 -17.26
C LEU A 82 28.58 4.03 -16.48
N ILE A 83 28.19 2.88 -17.04
CA ILE A 83 27.38 1.89 -16.31
C ILE A 83 28.08 1.41 -15.03
N LYS A 84 29.38 1.10 -15.11
CA LYS A 84 30.19 0.75 -13.92
C LYS A 84 30.22 1.89 -12.92
N ARG A 85 30.39 3.14 -13.38
CA ARG A 85 30.41 4.33 -12.52
C ARG A 85 29.09 4.50 -11.79
N ILE A 86 27.96 4.47 -12.51
CA ILE A 86 26.60 4.52 -11.94
C ILE A 86 26.44 3.47 -10.83
N HIS A 87 26.84 2.22 -11.11
CA HIS A 87 26.74 1.12 -10.16
C HIS A 87 27.64 1.32 -8.93
N ARG A 88 28.93 1.66 -9.14
CA ARG A 88 29.94 1.84 -8.10
C ARG A 88 29.60 2.98 -7.15
N GLU A 89 29.00 4.05 -7.65
CA GLU A 89 28.54 5.21 -6.84
C GLU A 89 27.23 4.91 -6.09
N GLY A 90 26.75 3.68 -6.14
CA GLY A 90 25.64 3.21 -5.31
C GLY A 90 24.27 3.54 -5.89
N HIS A 91 24.16 3.91 -7.17
CA HIS A 91 22.88 4.08 -7.83
C HIS A 91 22.27 2.73 -8.26
N GLN A 92 20.94 2.69 -8.39
CA GLN A 92 20.24 1.50 -8.86
C GLN A 92 20.14 1.54 -10.39
N LEU A 93 20.49 0.44 -11.04
CA LEU A 93 20.28 0.27 -12.48
C LEU A 93 18.97 -0.46 -12.76
N GLY A 94 18.20 0.05 -13.70
CA GLY A 94 17.01 -0.55 -14.29
C GLY A 94 17.12 -0.55 -15.82
N ILE A 95 16.21 -1.24 -16.49
CA ILE A 95 16.22 -1.40 -17.95
C ILE A 95 15.18 -0.50 -18.60
N HIS A 96 15.55 0.15 -19.71
CA HIS A 96 14.67 0.97 -20.54
C HIS A 96 14.50 0.46 -21.98
N ASN A 97 14.43 -0.86 -22.16
CA ASN A 97 14.61 -1.58 -23.44
C ASN A 97 16.06 -1.53 -23.97
N TYR A 98 16.31 -2.19 -25.11
CA TYR A 98 17.60 -2.13 -25.80
C TYR A 98 17.74 -0.84 -26.60
N SER A 99 16.75 -0.55 -27.43
CA SER A 99 16.57 0.73 -28.11
C SER A 99 15.28 1.42 -27.65
N HIS A 100 15.22 2.75 -27.81
CA HIS A 100 14.06 3.57 -27.43
C HIS A 100 12.89 3.40 -28.44
N SER A 101 12.29 2.21 -28.44
CA SER A 101 11.23 1.79 -29.36
C SER A 101 9.96 1.39 -28.61
N SER A 102 8.80 1.68 -29.20
CA SER A 102 7.52 1.53 -28.50
C SER A 102 7.10 0.07 -28.44
N ASN A 103 6.74 -0.41 -27.25
CA ASN A 103 6.24 -1.78 -27.05
C ASN A 103 4.94 -2.05 -27.82
N TRP A 104 4.18 -1.03 -28.23
CA TRP A 104 2.98 -1.20 -29.05
C TRP A 104 3.29 -1.67 -30.47
N LEU A 105 4.49 -1.37 -30.98
CA LEU A 105 4.93 -1.68 -32.35
C LEU A 105 5.69 -3.01 -32.44
N MET A 106 5.82 -3.73 -31.31
CA MET A 106 6.66 -4.92 -31.21
C MET A 106 5.88 -6.12 -30.68
N SER A 107 6.27 -7.32 -31.12
CA SER A 107 5.70 -8.55 -30.57
C SER A 107 6.18 -8.79 -29.13
N PRO A 108 5.39 -9.46 -28.28
CA PRO A 108 5.76 -9.73 -26.88
C PRO A 108 7.10 -10.47 -26.72
N ARG A 109 7.37 -11.42 -27.63
CA ARG A 109 8.63 -12.17 -27.64
C ARG A 109 9.81 -11.27 -28.01
N ARG A 110 9.59 -10.32 -28.93
CA ARG A 110 10.61 -9.33 -29.30
C ARG A 110 10.91 -8.41 -28.11
N VAL A 111 9.89 -7.86 -27.46
CA VAL A 111 10.06 -7.04 -26.25
C VAL A 111 10.85 -7.80 -25.18
N LYS A 112 10.40 -8.99 -24.80
CA LYS A 112 11.08 -9.77 -23.76
C LYS A 112 12.52 -10.10 -24.13
N ASN A 113 12.74 -10.79 -25.25
CA ASN A 113 14.05 -11.38 -25.53
C ASN A 113 15.06 -10.34 -26.06
N HIS A 114 14.65 -9.48 -26.99
CA HIS A 114 15.58 -8.59 -27.71
C HIS A 114 15.72 -7.21 -27.07
N HIS A 115 14.77 -6.79 -26.23
CA HIS A 115 14.82 -5.48 -25.58
C HIS A 115 15.05 -5.58 -24.07
N VAL A 116 14.29 -6.41 -23.34
CA VAL A 116 14.39 -6.43 -21.88
C VAL A 116 15.51 -7.35 -21.40
N ASP A 117 15.46 -8.63 -21.76
CA ASP A 117 16.43 -9.64 -21.32
C ASP A 117 17.83 -9.33 -21.86
N ARG A 118 17.95 -8.99 -23.16
CA ARG A 118 19.23 -8.58 -23.75
C ARG A 118 19.87 -7.40 -23.01
N SER A 119 19.11 -6.37 -22.68
CA SER A 119 19.65 -5.23 -21.92
C SER A 119 20.06 -5.61 -20.50
N ALA A 120 19.27 -6.47 -19.85
CA ALA A 120 19.62 -7.01 -18.53
C ALA A 120 20.91 -7.84 -18.57
N ASP A 121 21.10 -8.68 -19.59
CA ASP A 121 22.32 -9.46 -19.81
C ASP A 121 23.55 -8.56 -20.02
N ILE A 122 23.40 -7.47 -20.79
CA ILE A 122 24.46 -6.49 -21.02
C ILE A 122 24.87 -5.83 -19.70
N VAL A 123 23.90 -5.33 -18.92
CA VAL A 123 24.18 -4.66 -17.65
C VAL A 123 24.76 -5.63 -16.62
N GLU A 124 24.24 -6.87 -16.55
CA GLU A 124 24.76 -7.92 -15.68
C GLU A 124 26.21 -8.26 -16.02
N ARG A 125 26.55 -8.39 -17.31
CA ARG A 125 27.93 -8.61 -17.77
C ARG A 125 28.88 -7.48 -17.36
N ILE A 126 28.41 -6.24 -17.34
CA ILE A 126 29.23 -5.06 -17.01
C ILE A 126 29.41 -4.92 -15.49
N THR A 127 28.37 -5.22 -14.70
CA THR A 127 28.31 -4.88 -13.26
C THR A 127 28.36 -6.09 -12.33
N GLY A 128 28.20 -7.30 -12.85
CA GLY A 128 28.00 -8.52 -12.08
C GLY A 128 26.63 -8.65 -11.41
N THR A 129 25.72 -7.67 -11.58
CA THR A 129 24.40 -7.66 -10.96
C THR A 129 23.31 -7.52 -12.02
N ARG A 130 22.37 -8.48 -12.07
CA ARG A 130 21.23 -8.40 -12.98
C ARG A 130 20.20 -7.35 -12.55
N PRO A 131 19.84 -6.38 -13.40
CA PRO A 131 18.75 -5.46 -13.10
C PRO A 131 17.40 -6.19 -13.04
N THR A 132 16.61 -5.89 -12.01
CA THR A 132 15.26 -6.43 -11.82
C THR A 132 14.16 -5.40 -12.01
N PHE A 133 14.51 -4.14 -12.32
CA PHE A 133 13.56 -3.06 -12.55
C PHE A 133 13.49 -2.73 -14.04
N TYR A 134 12.28 -2.49 -14.52
CA TYR A 134 12.03 -2.20 -15.93
C TYR A 134 11.09 -1.00 -16.05
N ARG A 135 11.44 -0.05 -16.91
CA ARG A 135 10.54 1.01 -17.34
C ARG A 135 10.42 0.95 -18.85
N PRO A 136 9.23 0.81 -19.43
CA PRO A 136 9.07 0.80 -20.88
C PRO A 136 9.23 2.21 -21.46
N PRO A 137 9.80 2.36 -22.69
CA PRO A 137 9.85 3.64 -23.40
C PRO A 137 8.50 4.35 -23.46
N TRP A 138 8.53 5.67 -23.21
CA TRP A 138 7.33 6.53 -23.04
C TRP A 138 6.36 6.08 -21.94
N GLY A 139 6.75 5.10 -21.12
CA GLY A 139 5.87 4.37 -20.21
C GLY A 139 4.65 3.74 -20.91
N ILE A 140 4.82 3.40 -22.19
CA ILE A 140 3.82 2.74 -23.02
C ILE A 140 3.87 1.24 -22.74
N ILE A 141 2.75 0.69 -22.28
CA ILE A 141 2.62 -0.73 -21.99
C ILE A 141 1.50 -1.37 -22.81
N ASN A 142 1.63 -2.66 -23.08
CA ASN A 142 0.59 -3.53 -23.59
C ASN A 142 0.28 -4.67 -22.60
N VAL A 143 -0.75 -5.45 -22.90
CA VAL A 143 -1.23 -6.54 -22.02
C VAL A 143 -0.15 -7.61 -21.77
N PHE A 144 0.81 -7.80 -22.69
CA PHE A 144 1.86 -8.78 -22.53
C PHE A 144 3.04 -8.31 -21.68
N ASP A 145 3.21 -7.00 -21.47
CA ASP A 145 4.21 -6.48 -20.54
C ASP A 145 3.93 -6.95 -19.10
N PHE A 146 2.66 -7.27 -18.77
CA PHE A 146 2.32 -7.91 -17.49
C PHE A 146 2.96 -9.30 -17.33
N LYS A 147 3.34 -9.99 -18.40
CA LYS A 147 4.07 -11.26 -18.32
C LYS A 147 5.53 -11.08 -17.89
N LEU A 148 6.12 -9.91 -18.18
CA LEU A 148 7.47 -9.55 -17.73
C LEU A 148 7.56 -9.44 -16.21
N LYS A 149 6.43 -9.26 -15.51
CA LYS A 149 6.36 -9.15 -14.05
C LYS A 149 6.85 -10.36 -13.27
N LYS A 150 7.02 -11.50 -13.94
CA LYS A 150 7.67 -12.67 -13.33
C LYS A 150 9.15 -12.42 -13.05
N ASP A 151 9.79 -11.64 -13.91
CA ASP A 151 11.24 -11.43 -13.91
C ASP A 151 11.61 -9.99 -13.52
N TYR A 152 10.74 -9.02 -13.83
CA TYR A 152 11.01 -7.58 -13.64
C TYR A 152 9.87 -6.83 -12.95
N GLN A 153 10.21 -5.92 -12.04
CA GLN A 153 9.26 -4.97 -11.47
C GLN A 153 9.12 -3.77 -12.39
N ILE A 154 7.89 -3.52 -12.86
CA ILE A 154 7.61 -2.39 -13.76
C ILE A 154 7.54 -1.10 -12.94
N VAL A 155 8.32 -0.09 -13.34
CA VAL A 155 8.40 1.21 -12.67
C VAL A 155 7.93 2.30 -13.63
N LEU A 156 6.95 3.08 -13.19
CA LEU A 156 6.50 4.30 -13.87
C LEU A 156 6.84 5.50 -12.98
N TRP A 157 6.08 6.59 -13.09
CA TRP A 157 6.30 7.82 -12.33
C TRP A 157 4.96 8.41 -11.87
N SER A 158 5.03 9.22 -10.82
CA SER A 158 3.91 10.05 -10.35
C SER A 158 4.11 11.52 -10.69
N LEU A 159 5.35 11.95 -10.98
CA LEU A 159 5.69 13.31 -11.37
C LEU A 159 6.55 13.27 -12.63
N MET A 160 6.20 14.12 -13.59
CA MET A 160 6.88 14.32 -14.86
C MET A 160 6.83 15.80 -15.18
N ALA A 161 7.99 16.41 -15.41
CA ALA A 161 8.10 17.87 -15.54
C ALA A 161 8.40 18.35 -16.97
N ARG A 162 8.46 17.42 -17.95
CA ARG A 162 8.79 17.68 -19.35
C ARG A 162 10.20 18.23 -19.54
N ASP A 163 11.15 17.65 -18.82
CA ASP A 163 12.57 18.02 -18.83
C ASP A 163 13.29 17.66 -20.13
N TRP A 164 12.69 16.83 -20.99
CA TRP A 164 13.19 16.53 -22.34
C TRP A 164 12.96 17.65 -23.36
N SER A 165 12.32 18.76 -22.98
CA SER A 165 12.04 19.89 -23.89
C SER A 165 12.66 21.18 -23.38
N SER A 166 13.52 21.78 -24.21
CA SER A 166 14.23 23.03 -23.94
C SER A 166 13.31 24.26 -23.99
N GLN A 167 12.09 24.12 -24.50
CA GLN A 167 11.09 25.19 -24.60
C GLN A 167 10.79 25.88 -23.25
N PHE A 168 10.83 25.11 -22.16
CA PHE A 168 10.39 25.59 -20.84
C PHE A 168 11.53 26.15 -19.98
N GLY A 169 12.79 25.90 -20.37
CA GLY A 169 13.98 26.34 -19.65
C GLY A 169 14.04 25.87 -18.18
N ARG A 170 15.11 26.26 -17.48
CA ARG A 170 15.36 25.79 -16.10
C ARG A 170 14.32 26.27 -15.08
N THR A 171 13.83 27.50 -15.20
CA THR A 171 12.96 28.13 -14.19
C THR A 171 11.57 27.48 -14.17
N ASP A 172 10.97 27.24 -15.33
CA ASP A 172 9.68 26.57 -15.39
C ASP A 172 9.81 25.10 -14.98
N LEU A 173 10.89 24.43 -15.39
CA LEU A 173 11.18 23.06 -14.98
C LEU A 173 11.29 22.94 -13.45
N LYS A 174 12.04 23.83 -12.80
CA LYS A 174 12.11 23.93 -11.34
C LYS A 174 10.72 24.10 -10.73
N ASN A 175 9.93 25.04 -11.23
CA ASN A 175 8.61 25.33 -10.69
C ASN A 175 7.69 24.10 -10.79
N ARG A 176 7.69 23.39 -11.93
CA ARG A 176 6.92 22.14 -12.10
C ARG A 176 7.38 21.04 -11.15
N LEU A 177 8.69 20.88 -10.95
CA LEU A 177 9.24 19.91 -10.01
C LEU A 177 8.87 20.24 -8.57
N VAL A 178 8.94 21.51 -8.16
CA VAL A 178 8.63 21.92 -6.78
C VAL A 178 7.13 21.85 -6.49
N THR A 179 6.30 22.32 -7.41
CA THR A 179 4.83 22.37 -7.26
C THR A 179 4.16 21.02 -7.45
N GLY A 180 4.68 20.20 -8.37
CA GLY A 180 4.16 18.85 -8.62
C GLY A 180 4.65 17.79 -7.64
N GLN A 181 5.63 18.11 -6.79
CA GLN A 181 6.10 17.18 -5.77
C GLN A 181 5.03 16.93 -4.70
N SER A 182 4.78 15.65 -4.43
CA SER A 182 3.88 15.17 -3.39
C SER A 182 4.55 14.03 -2.62
N ASP A 183 3.97 13.65 -1.49
CA ASP A 183 4.48 12.53 -0.68
C ASP A 183 4.65 11.25 -1.54
N GLY A 184 5.84 10.67 -1.45
CA GLY A 184 6.19 9.45 -2.18
C GLY A 184 6.35 9.65 -3.68
N SER A 185 6.68 10.86 -4.16
CA SER A 185 6.85 11.09 -5.60
C SER A 185 7.97 10.21 -6.19
N VAL A 186 7.66 9.50 -7.27
CA VAL A 186 8.66 8.98 -8.22
C VAL A 186 8.74 9.99 -9.37
N ILE A 187 9.88 10.65 -9.50
CA ILE A 187 10.13 11.73 -10.44
C ILE A 187 10.83 11.16 -11.67
N LEU A 188 10.20 11.30 -12.83
CA LEU A 188 10.83 11.00 -14.13
C LEU A 188 11.62 12.22 -14.61
N LEU A 189 12.91 12.00 -14.86
CA LEU A 189 13.85 12.89 -15.52
C LEU A 189 14.63 12.09 -16.59
N HIS A 190 15.42 12.76 -17.42
CA HIS A 190 16.16 12.16 -18.53
C HIS A 190 17.60 12.70 -18.52
N ASP A 191 18.57 11.79 -18.64
CA ASP A 191 20.00 12.13 -18.68
C ASP A 191 20.59 12.05 -20.09
N SER A 192 19.74 11.98 -21.13
CA SER A 192 20.16 12.08 -22.53
C SER A 192 19.11 12.77 -23.40
N GLY A 193 19.57 13.59 -24.35
CA GLY A 193 18.74 14.32 -25.32
C GLY A 193 18.71 13.68 -26.72
N GLU A 194 19.22 12.45 -26.87
CA GLU A 194 19.36 11.79 -28.19
C GLU A 194 18.14 10.95 -28.60
N THR A 195 17.14 10.78 -27.72
CA THR A 195 15.94 9.96 -28.00
C THR A 195 14.88 10.75 -28.75
N PHE A 196 14.00 10.02 -29.46
CA PHE A 196 12.97 10.65 -30.28
C PHE A 196 12.01 11.52 -29.46
N GLY A 197 11.99 12.81 -29.76
CA GLY A 197 11.15 13.81 -29.10
C GLY A 197 11.83 14.59 -27.97
N ALA A 198 13.10 14.28 -27.65
CA ALA A 198 13.92 15.06 -26.73
C ALA A 198 14.75 16.10 -27.50
N ASP A 199 14.94 17.28 -26.91
CA ASP A 199 15.88 18.28 -27.39
C ASP A 199 17.29 17.95 -26.87
N ARG A 200 18.31 18.12 -27.72
CA ARG A 200 19.69 17.68 -27.41
C ARG A 200 20.26 18.33 -26.13
N ASP A 201 19.94 19.60 -25.92
CA ASP A 201 20.41 20.43 -24.81
C ASP A 201 19.51 20.36 -23.56
N ALA A 202 18.37 19.66 -23.64
CA ALA A 202 17.41 19.56 -22.55
C ALA A 202 17.99 19.01 -21.23
N PRO A 203 18.89 17.99 -21.25
CA PRO A 203 19.53 17.51 -20.02
C PRO A 203 20.32 18.57 -19.27
N MET A 204 20.87 19.58 -19.96
CA MET A 204 21.57 20.68 -19.30
C MET A 204 20.60 21.53 -18.47
N TYR A 205 19.44 21.91 -19.05
CA TYR A 205 18.40 22.62 -18.31
C TYR A 205 17.85 21.80 -17.14
N MET A 206 17.76 20.47 -17.31
CA MET A 206 17.41 19.54 -16.23
C MET A 206 18.41 19.59 -15.09
N LEU A 207 19.71 19.52 -15.38
CA LEU A 207 20.77 19.60 -14.37
C LEU A 207 20.74 20.92 -13.58
N GLU A 208 20.62 22.05 -14.29
CA GLU A 208 20.52 23.37 -13.65
C GLU A 208 19.29 23.47 -12.75
N ALA A 209 18.12 23.03 -13.23
CA ALA A 209 16.90 23.03 -12.43
C ALA A 209 17.01 22.08 -11.23
N LEU A 210 17.58 20.89 -11.43
CA LEU A 210 17.73 19.88 -10.40
C LEU A 210 18.62 20.39 -9.26
N GLN A 211 19.72 21.08 -9.57
CA GLN A 211 20.59 21.67 -8.55
C GLN A 211 19.81 22.55 -7.56
N GLU A 212 18.90 23.40 -8.06
CA GLU A 212 18.03 24.23 -7.22
C GLU A 212 16.94 23.41 -6.51
N VAL A 213 16.32 22.44 -7.21
CA VAL A 213 15.25 21.59 -6.64
C VAL A 213 15.75 20.75 -5.48
N LEU A 214 16.98 20.23 -5.54
CA LEU A 214 17.58 19.44 -4.48
C LEU A 214 17.68 20.23 -3.17
N VAL A 215 17.99 21.53 -3.24
CA VAL A 215 18.00 22.42 -2.06
C VAL A 215 16.59 22.54 -1.48
N VAL A 216 15.58 22.78 -2.32
CA VAL A 216 14.19 22.91 -1.89
C VAL A 216 13.67 21.61 -1.25
N TYR A 217 13.97 20.45 -1.84
CA TYR A 217 13.53 19.16 -1.31
C TYR A 217 14.21 18.81 0.02
N LYS A 218 15.49 19.16 0.19
CA LYS A 218 16.19 19.05 1.48
C LYS A 218 15.54 19.95 2.54
N GLN A 219 15.18 21.19 2.21
CA GLN A 219 14.45 22.09 3.12
C GLN A 219 13.07 21.55 3.51
N LYS A 220 12.42 20.79 2.63
CA LYS A 220 11.16 20.06 2.93
C LYS A 220 11.37 18.78 3.76
N ASN A 221 12.60 18.47 4.19
CA ASN A 221 12.99 17.26 4.92
C ASN A 221 12.61 15.95 4.19
N LEU A 222 12.66 15.95 2.85
CA LEU A 222 12.40 14.76 2.05
C LEU A 222 13.62 13.85 2.02
N SER A 223 13.40 12.55 2.22
CA SER A 223 14.45 11.53 2.10
C SER A 223 14.53 11.03 0.66
N PHE A 224 15.72 11.07 0.06
CA PHE A 224 15.93 10.54 -1.27
C PHE A 224 16.15 9.03 -1.22
N VAL A 225 15.36 8.26 -1.98
CA VAL A 225 15.43 6.80 -1.99
C VAL A 225 15.55 6.25 -3.41
N ARG A 226 16.25 5.11 -3.53
CA ARG A 226 16.24 4.29 -4.74
C ARG A 226 14.97 3.45 -4.81
N ILE A 227 14.60 3.02 -6.01
CA ILE A 227 13.41 2.20 -6.22
C ILE A 227 13.51 0.81 -5.53
N ASP A 228 14.71 0.25 -5.38
CA ASP A 228 14.91 -1.04 -4.71
C ASP A 228 14.85 -0.95 -3.17
N LYS A 229 15.09 0.25 -2.63
CA LYS A 229 15.06 0.54 -1.19
C LYS A 229 13.73 1.13 -0.73
N ILE A 230 12.71 1.11 -1.59
CA ILE A 230 11.38 1.60 -1.24
C ILE A 230 10.90 0.86 0.01
N THR A 231 10.59 1.64 1.05
CA THR A 231 9.70 1.23 2.12
C THR A 231 8.36 0.97 1.46
N LYS A 232 8.07 -0.29 1.09
CA LYS A 232 6.93 -0.68 0.22
C LYS A 232 5.72 0.20 0.51
N PRO A 233 5.22 1.00 -0.46
CA PRO A 233 3.98 1.73 -0.26
C PRO A 233 2.94 0.68 0.12
N GLU A 234 2.17 0.98 1.17
CA GLU A 234 1.14 0.06 1.62
C GLU A 234 0.30 -0.40 0.42
N PRO A 235 0.03 -1.71 0.30
CA PRO A 235 -0.52 -2.28 -0.91
C PRO A 235 -1.77 -1.51 -1.34
N THR A 236 -1.74 -0.99 -2.57
CA THR A 236 -2.83 -0.19 -3.13
C THR A 236 -4.10 -1.04 -3.17
N VAL A 237 -4.95 -0.79 -2.18
CA VAL A 237 -6.29 -1.33 -2.04
C VAL A 237 -7.04 -1.09 -3.36
N SER A 238 -7.50 -2.16 -4.03
CA SER A 238 -8.19 -2.04 -5.33
C SER A 238 -9.35 -1.04 -5.26
N LEU A 239 -9.69 -0.35 -6.35
CA LEU A 239 -10.80 0.62 -6.36
C LEU A 239 -12.10 0.04 -5.80
N ARG A 240 -12.42 -1.23 -6.12
CA ARG A 240 -13.57 -1.95 -5.55
C ARG A 240 -13.44 -2.09 -4.04
N LYS A 241 -12.26 -2.42 -3.53
CA LYS A 241 -11.98 -2.51 -2.10
C LYS A 241 -12.01 -1.14 -1.43
N ARG A 242 -11.59 -0.04 -2.10
CA ARG A 242 -11.73 1.34 -1.59
C ARG A 242 -13.20 1.80 -1.54
N ALA A 243 -13.98 1.50 -2.57
CA ALA A 243 -15.41 1.80 -2.62
C ALA A 243 -16.17 1.01 -1.54
N LEU A 244 -15.84 -0.28 -1.38
CA LEU A 244 -16.37 -1.14 -0.32
C LEU A 244 -16.02 -0.59 1.07
N VAL A 245 -14.75 -0.21 1.31
CA VAL A 245 -14.33 0.43 2.57
C VAL A 245 -15.12 1.71 2.82
N LYS A 246 -15.24 2.60 1.83
CA LYS A 246 -16.01 3.84 1.98
C LYS A 246 -17.47 3.59 2.32
N ALA A 247 -18.14 2.69 1.59
CA ALA A 247 -19.53 2.33 1.86
C ALA A 247 -19.69 1.72 3.25
N TRP A 248 -18.74 0.90 3.67
CA TRP A 248 -18.71 0.32 5.01
C TRP A 248 -18.51 1.36 6.12
N MET A 249 -17.61 2.33 5.94
CA MET A 249 -17.42 3.43 6.90
C MET A 249 -18.64 4.36 7.00
N VAL A 250 -19.43 4.47 5.92
CA VAL A 250 -20.73 5.16 5.98
C VAL A 250 -21.73 4.35 6.80
N TRP A 251 -21.84 3.03 6.53
CA TRP A 251 -22.69 2.13 7.31
C TRP A 251 -22.32 2.14 8.81
N GLU A 252 -21.03 2.11 9.13
CA GLU A 252 -20.55 2.14 10.51
C GLU A 252 -20.94 3.42 11.24
N ARG A 253 -20.80 4.58 10.60
CA ARG A 253 -21.27 5.85 11.20
C ARG A 253 -22.77 5.84 11.45
N CYS A 254 -23.55 5.26 10.54
CA CYS A 254 -24.97 5.05 10.75
C CYS A 254 -25.24 4.08 11.91
N PHE A 255 -24.49 2.98 12.01
CA PHE A 255 -24.61 1.98 13.08
C PHE A 255 -24.29 2.58 14.45
N ILE A 256 -23.15 3.26 14.58
CA ILE A 256 -22.72 3.91 15.83
C ILE A 256 -23.79 4.90 16.31
N LYS A 257 -24.35 5.70 15.39
CA LYS A 257 -25.41 6.67 15.70
C LYS A 257 -26.74 6.00 16.06
N LEU A 258 -27.14 4.97 15.31
CA LEU A 258 -28.40 4.26 15.52
C LEU A 258 -28.42 3.49 16.84
N PHE A 259 -27.28 2.90 17.21
CA PHE A 259 -27.15 2.05 18.39
C PHE A 259 -26.44 2.70 19.58
N HIS A 260 -26.21 4.01 19.52
CA HIS A 260 -25.61 4.82 20.59
C HIS A 260 -24.32 4.20 21.16
N VAL A 261 -23.42 3.77 20.26
CA VAL A 261 -22.13 3.20 20.65
C VAL A 261 -21.19 4.33 21.03
N VAL A 262 -20.60 4.28 22.22
CA VAL A 262 -19.74 5.34 22.78
C VAL A 262 -18.32 4.82 23.03
N PRO A 263 -17.27 5.64 22.87
CA PRO A 263 -15.92 5.24 23.23
C PRO A 263 -15.78 5.07 24.74
N VAL A 264 -14.99 4.08 25.16
CA VAL A 264 -14.61 3.88 26.57
C VAL A 264 -13.75 5.04 27.07
N ASP A 265 -12.83 5.49 26.23
CA ASP A 265 -11.94 6.61 26.51
C ASP A 265 -12.04 7.62 25.36
N PRO A 266 -12.41 8.89 25.63
CA PRO A 266 -12.43 9.95 24.63
C PRO A 266 -11.09 10.16 23.93
N GLU A 267 -9.96 9.94 24.62
CA GLU A 267 -8.62 10.09 24.06
C GLU A 267 -8.15 8.82 23.31
N ASN A 268 -8.67 7.65 23.70
CA ASN A 268 -8.38 6.36 23.07
C ASN A 268 -9.66 5.62 22.64
N THR A 269 -10.17 6.00 21.46
CA THR A 269 -11.42 5.48 20.90
C THR A 269 -11.35 4.05 20.35
N PHE A 270 -10.28 3.29 20.61
CA PHE A 270 -10.07 1.96 20.04
C PHE A 270 -11.14 0.95 20.46
N LEU A 271 -11.53 0.99 21.74
CA LEU A 271 -12.58 0.16 22.32
C LEU A 271 -13.82 1.03 22.58
N GLN A 272 -14.96 0.54 22.13
CA GLN A 272 -16.24 1.21 22.23
C GLN A 272 -17.25 0.27 22.88
N VAL A 273 -18.28 0.85 23.51
CA VAL A 273 -19.26 0.13 24.31
C VAL A 273 -20.67 0.60 23.99
N ARG A 274 -21.64 -0.31 24.16
CA ARG A 274 -23.05 0.05 24.27
C ARG A 274 -23.71 -0.81 25.34
N ILE A 275 -24.69 -0.26 26.04
CA ILE A 275 -25.50 -1.04 26.97
C ILE A 275 -26.67 -1.67 26.21
N ARG A 276 -26.91 -2.94 26.46
CA ARG A 276 -28.07 -3.66 25.92
C ARG A 276 -28.55 -4.72 26.90
N GLU A 277 -29.71 -5.29 26.61
CA GLU A 277 -30.16 -6.51 27.26
C GLU A 277 -29.56 -7.74 26.57
N TYR A 278 -29.23 -8.75 27.37
CA TYR A 278 -28.94 -10.08 26.87
C TYR A 278 -30.24 -10.72 26.35
N THR A 279 -30.25 -11.13 25.09
CA THR A 279 -31.47 -11.54 24.38
C THR A 279 -31.53 -13.02 24.05
N ASP A 280 -30.41 -13.72 24.18
CA ASP A 280 -30.33 -15.12 23.77
C ASP A 280 -31.07 -16.00 24.77
N ASN A 281 -31.71 -17.05 24.26
CA ASN A 281 -32.55 -17.93 25.08
C ASN A 281 -31.71 -18.88 25.95
N GLU A 282 -30.51 -19.22 25.49
CA GLU A 282 -29.57 -20.05 26.26
C GLU A 282 -28.75 -19.16 27.21
N PRO A 283 -28.66 -19.51 28.50
CA PRO A 283 -27.85 -18.76 29.45
C PRO A 283 -26.36 -19.00 29.24
N LEU A 284 -25.53 -17.95 29.34
CA LEU A 284 -24.06 -18.10 29.37
C LEU A 284 -23.60 -18.29 30.81
N SER A 285 -22.93 -19.40 31.09
CA SER A 285 -22.34 -19.67 32.41
C SER A 285 -20.83 -19.38 32.35
N LEU A 286 -20.39 -18.38 33.11
CA LEU A 286 -19.01 -17.90 33.15
C LEU A 286 -18.16 -18.74 34.12
N GLU A 287 -16.84 -18.67 33.96
CA GLU A 287 -15.88 -19.45 34.78
C GLU A 287 -15.91 -19.10 36.28
N ASP A 288 -16.29 -17.87 36.62
CA ASP A 288 -16.42 -17.38 38.00
C ASP A 288 -17.76 -17.76 38.66
N GLY A 289 -18.60 -18.53 37.96
CA GLY A 289 -19.90 -19.00 38.41
C GLY A 289 -21.08 -18.06 38.12
N GLU A 290 -20.82 -16.86 37.59
CA GLU A 290 -21.90 -15.96 37.16
C GLU A 290 -22.60 -16.45 35.90
N ARG A 291 -23.84 -15.97 35.69
CA ARG A 291 -24.63 -16.32 34.51
C ARG A 291 -25.32 -15.12 33.90
N PHE A 292 -25.24 -15.02 32.58
CA PHE A 292 -26.03 -14.07 31.79
C PHE A 292 -27.29 -14.79 31.29
N VAL A 293 -28.45 -14.29 31.70
CA VAL A 293 -29.78 -14.77 31.35
C VAL A 293 -30.55 -13.67 30.62
N LYS A 294 -31.60 -14.06 29.90
CA LYS A 294 -32.40 -13.15 29.10
C LYS A 294 -32.95 -11.99 29.94
N GLY A 295 -32.75 -10.77 29.50
CA GLY A 295 -33.14 -9.53 30.20
C GLY A 295 -32.06 -8.92 31.09
N ASP A 296 -30.93 -9.62 31.30
CA ASP A 296 -29.81 -9.03 32.04
C ASP A 296 -29.20 -7.85 31.27
N ARG A 297 -28.87 -6.77 31.98
CA ARG A 297 -28.12 -5.64 31.42
C ARG A 297 -26.65 -6.05 31.25
N ILE A 298 -26.15 -5.91 30.03
CA ILE A 298 -24.76 -6.22 29.67
C ILE A 298 -24.16 -5.06 28.86
N VAL A 299 -22.84 -4.91 28.93
CA VAL A 299 -22.10 -4.02 28.03
C VAL A 299 -21.61 -4.82 26.84
N GLU A 300 -22.00 -4.44 25.64
CA GLU A 300 -21.47 -5.02 24.41
C GLU A 300 -20.23 -4.26 23.92
N LEU A 301 -19.15 -5.01 23.70
CA LEU A 301 -17.86 -4.50 23.23
C LEU A 301 -17.82 -4.39 21.70
N HIS A 302 -17.38 -3.23 21.23
CA HIS A 302 -17.16 -2.93 19.81
C HIS A 302 -15.74 -2.41 19.61
N LEU A 303 -15.11 -2.82 18.51
CA LEU A 303 -13.82 -2.25 18.10
C LEU A 303 -14.06 -1.15 17.08
N ASN A 304 -13.38 -0.03 17.24
CA ASN A 304 -13.40 1.05 16.26
C ASN A 304 -12.69 0.60 14.98
N ASN A 305 -13.44 0.47 13.88
CA ASN A 305 -12.89 -0.10 12.66
C ASN A 305 -11.90 0.84 11.93
N ASP A 306 -12.00 2.16 12.12
CA ASP A 306 -11.02 3.11 11.59
C ASP A 306 -9.65 2.89 12.25
N GLN A 307 -9.62 2.79 13.57
CA GLN A 307 -8.41 2.48 14.34
C GLN A 307 -7.88 1.08 14.00
N LEU A 308 -8.77 0.10 13.86
CA LEU A 308 -8.43 -1.27 13.47
C LEU A 308 -7.82 -1.33 12.05
N LEU A 309 -8.32 -0.52 11.12
CA LEU A 309 -7.76 -0.40 9.77
C LEU A 309 -6.36 0.23 9.81
N GLN A 310 -6.16 1.28 10.61
CA GLN A 310 -4.83 1.90 10.80
C GLN A 310 -3.82 0.92 11.44
N LEU A 311 -4.25 0.11 12.40
CA LEU A 311 -3.45 -0.97 13.00
C LEU A 311 -3.11 -2.06 11.98
N GLY A 312 -4.09 -2.46 11.15
CA GLY A 312 -3.88 -3.46 10.10
C GLY A 312 -2.89 -3.02 9.02
N ARG A 313 -2.83 -1.71 8.76
CA ARG A 313 -1.91 -1.03 7.84
C ARG A 313 -0.47 -1.00 8.36
N THR A 314 -0.30 -0.60 9.61
CA THR A 314 1.01 -0.51 10.29
C THR A 314 1.56 -1.87 10.76
N SER A 315 0.76 -2.94 10.69
CA SER A 315 1.16 -4.26 11.17
C SER A 315 1.96 -5.06 10.15
N ARG A 316 3.13 -5.57 10.58
CA ARG A 316 4.03 -6.39 9.74
C ARG A 316 3.42 -7.72 9.31
N ASN A 317 2.61 -8.31 10.16
CA ASN A 317 1.89 -9.55 9.91
C ASN A 317 0.68 -9.67 10.86
N SER A 318 -0.11 -10.70 10.67
CA SER A 318 -1.31 -10.95 11.47
C SER A 318 -1.08 -11.24 12.94
N THR A 319 0.06 -11.83 13.28
CA THR A 319 0.40 -12.13 14.67
C THR A 319 0.72 -10.82 15.38
N HIS A 320 1.49 -9.95 14.72
CA HIS A 320 1.76 -8.59 15.19
C HIS A 320 0.47 -7.77 15.36
N LEU A 321 -0.47 -7.84 14.40
CA LEU A 321 -1.79 -7.21 14.54
C LEU A 321 -2.55 -7.73 15.77
N ALA A 322 -2.64 -9.05 15.93
CA ALA A 322 -3.32 -9.65 17.09
C ALA A 322 -2.65 -9.24 18.42
N THR A 323 -1.32 -9.23 18.49
CA THR A 323 -0.58 -8.77 19.67
C THR A 323 -0.85 -7.29 19.98
N GLN A 324 -0.88 -6.42 18.97
CA GLN A 324 -1.19 -5.00 19.15
C GLN A 324 -2.63 -4.77 19.59
N MET A 325 -3.59 -5.53 19.06
CA MET A 325 -4.98 -5.48 19.50
C MET A 325 -5.12 -5.92 20.96
N ILE A 326 -4.53 -7.05 21.34
CA ILE A 326 -4.56 -7.56 22.72
C ILE A 326 -3.96 -6.54 23.69
N ARG A 327 -2.82 -5.93 23.35
CA ARG A 327 -2.20 -4.89 24.19
C ARG A 327 -3.14 -3.69 24.40
N ARG A 328 -3.69 -3.14 23.32
CA ARG A 328 -4.62 -1.99 23.41
C ARG A 328 -5.91 -2.31 24.17
N ILE A 329 -6.45 -3.51 24.01
CA ILE A 329 -7.62 -3.95 24.79
C ILE A 329 -7.22 -4.02 26.27
N LYS A 330 -6.10 -4.66 26.59
CA LYS A 330 -5.60 -4.78 27.97
C LYS A 330 -5.44 -3.40 28.63
N ASP A 331 -4.92 -2.42 27.91
CA ASP A 331 -4.74 -1.06 28.41
C ASP A 331 -6.08 -0.36 28.68
N LEU A 332 -7.16 -0.73 27.98
CA LEU A 332 -8.49 -0.12 28.11
C LEU A 332 -9.43 -0.85 29.09
N LEU A 333 -9.14 -2.09 29.47
CA LEU A 333 -9.96 -2.84 30.43
C LEU A 333 -10.08 -2.16 31.81
N PRO A 334 -9.01 -1.58 32.39
CA PRO A 334 -9.13 -0.81 33.63
C PRO A 334 -10.08 0.39 33.52
N HIS A 335 -10.10 1.07 32.37
CA HIS A 335 -11.00 2.19 32.14
C HIS A 335 -12.47 1.73 32.10
N ILE A 336 -12.74 0.57 31.49
CA ILE A 336 -14.09 -0.03 31.53
C ILE A 336 -14.47 -0.38 32.97
N SER A 337 -13.57 -1.00 33.73
CA SER A 337 -13.84 -1.34 35.13
C SER A 337 -14.21 -0.09 35.94
N HIS A 338 -13.47 1.00 35.75
CA HIS A 338 -13.75 2.28 36.40
C HIS A 338 -15.10 2.88 35.98
N LEU A 339 -15.46 2.81 34.69
CA LEU A 339 -16.75 3.28 34.18
C LEU A 339 -17.93 2.49 34.78
N LEU A 340 -17.81 1.17 34.88
CA LEU A 340 -18.87 0.34 35.47
C LEU A 340 -19.14 0.69 36.94
N GLN A 341 -18.13 1.19 37.65
CA GLN A 341 -18.23 1.56 39.06
C GLN A 341 -18.73 2.99 39.28
N THR A 342 -18.32 3.92 38.42
CA THR A 342 -18.50 5.36 38.66
C THR A 342 -19.65 5.98 37.88
N ASP A 343 -19.98 5.47 36.69
CA ASP A 343 -21.02 6.06 35.85
C ASP A 343 -22.40 5.43 36.14
N PRO A 344 -23.39 6.21 36.61
CA PRO A 344 -24.73 5.72 36.92
C PRO A 344 -25.44 4.99 35.78
N ALA A 345 -25.09 5.28 34.52
CA ALA A 345 -25.68 4.62 33.36
C ALA A 345 -25.41 3.10 33.35
N TYR A 346 -24.27 2.68 33.92
CA TYR A 346 -23.81 1.29 33.95
C TYR A 346 -24.21 0.53 35.23
N LYS A 347 -25.01 1.15 36.09
CA LYS A 347 -25.52 0.51 37.31
C LYS A 347 -26.26 -0.81 36.99
N ASN A 348 -26.01 -1.86 37.76
CA ASN A 348 -26.60 -3.19 37.60
C ASN A 348 -26.25 -3.90 36.27
N VAL A 349 -25.16 -3.50 35.59
CA VAL A 349 -24.64 -4.29 34.48
C VAL A 349 -23.94 -5.53 35.04
N LYS A 350 -24.31 -6.71 34.55
CA LYS A 350 -23.71 -7.99 34.97
C LYS A 350 -22.32 -8.25 34.41
N GLY A 351 -21.96 -7.63 33.29
CA GLY A 351 -20.61 -7.74 32.76
C GLY A 351 -20.51 -7.36 31.29
N LEU A 352 -19.37 -7.70 30.70
CA LEU A 352 -19.04 -7.41 29.31
C LEU A 352 -19.35 -8.62 28.43
N TYR A 353 -19.80 -8.34 27.22
CA TYR A 353 -20.15 -9.30 26.19
C TYR A 353 -19.58 -8.83 24.85
N GLY A 354 -19.08 -9.74 24.02
CA GLY A 354 -18.57 -9.37 22.71
C GLY A 354 -18.49 -10.55 21.76
N ILE A 355 -18.35 -10.24 20.48
CA ILE A 355 -18.09 -11.25 19.44
C ILE A 355 -16.72 -10.98 18.84
N THR A 356 -15.88 -12.00 18.80
CA THR A 356 -14.50 -11.89 18.30
C THR A 356 -14.14 -12.99 17.31
N LEU A 357 -13.23 -12.67 16.39
CA LEU A 357 -12.55 -13.65 15.53
C LEU A 357 -11.25 -14.17 16.15
N ILE A 358 -10.79 -13.56 17.25
CA ILE A 358 -9.55 -13.93 17.92
C ILE A 358 -9.89 -15.08 18.87
N ASN A 359 -9.61 -16.29 18.42
CA ASN A 359 -9.88 -17.52 19.16
C ASN A 359 -8.81 -17.88 20.21
N ARG A 360 -7.76 -17.05 20.36
CA ARG A 360 -6.66 -17.26 21.32
C ARG A 360 -6.26 -15.94 21.95
N GLY A 361 -6.27 -15.86 23.28
CA GLY A 361 -5.90 -14.66 24.03
C GLY A 361 -6.99 -14.05 24.92
N PRO A 362 -8.30 -14.07 24.57
CA PRO A 362 -9.34 -13.53 25.45
C PRO A 362 -9.36 -14.16 26.85
N GLU A 363 -9.09 -15.45 26.94
CA GLU A 363 -8.97 -16.19 28.22
C GLU A 363 -7.88 -15.60 29.13
N HIS A 364 -6.76 -15.14 28.56
CA HIS A 364 -5.69 -14.51 29.34
C HIS A 364 -6.08 -13.13 29.87
N LEU A 365 -7.12 -12.52 29.28
CA LEU A 365 -7.71 -11.28 29.74
C LEU A 365 -8.86 -11.50 30.73
N GLY A 366 -9.19 -12.76 31.07
CA GLY A 366 -10.28 -13.12 31.99
C GLY A 366 -11.64 -13.35 31.32
N PHE A 367 -11.71 -13.39 29.99
CA PHE A 367 -12.97 -13.70 29.30
C PHE A 367 -13.18 -15.20 29.18
N THR A 368 -14.40 -15.66 29.48
CA THR A 368 -14.89 -16.98 29.08
C THR A 368 -15.28 -16.95 27.60
N VAL A 369 -14.88 -17.98 26.85
CA VAL A 369 -15.08 -18.06 25.38
C VAL A 369 -16.14 -19.11 25.06
N PHE A 370 -17.16 -18.74 24.28
CA PHE A 370 -18.25 -19.63 23.87
C PHE A 370 -18.37 -19.74 22.36
N ASP A 371 -18.90 -20.87 21.90
CA ASP A 371 -19.31 -21.05 20.52
C ASP A 371 -20.53 -20.22 20.18
N LEU A 372 -20.51 -19.60 19.00
CA LEU A 372 -21.65 -18.85 18.51
C LEU A 372 -22.77 -19.83 18.11
N PRO A 373 -24.00 -19.70 18.63
CA PRO A 373 -25.08 -20.63 18.34
C PRO A 373 -25.39 -20.70 16.84
N LYS A 374 -25.72 -21.90 16.35
CA LYS A 374 -26.03 -22.11 14.92
C LYS A 374 -27.32 -21.38 14.56
N GLY A 375 -27.30 -20.59 13.48
CA GLY A 375 -28.48 -19.87 13.01
C GLY A 375 -28.16 -18.73 12.05
N PRO A 376 -29.19 -17.96 11.64
CA PRO A 376 -29.05 -16.83 10.71
C PRO A 376 -28.04 -15.78 11.22
N PHE A 377 -28.06 -15.52 12.53
CA PHE A 377 -27.12 -14.60 13.17
C PHE A 377 -25.66 -15.04 13.01
N SER A 378 -25.36 -16.32 13.27
CA SER A 378 -24.01 -16.87 13.11
C SER A 378 -23.53 -16.87 11.66
N PHE A 379 -24.43 -17.13 10.71
CA PHE A 379 -24.14 -17.03 9.27
C PHE A 379 -23.78 -15.59 8.87
N ILE A 380 -24.62 -14.61 9.21
CA ILE A 380 -24.41 -13.19 8.88
C ILE A 380 -23.11 -12.68 9.52
N THR A 381 -22.92 -12.96 10.80
CA THR A 381 -21.74 -12.54 11.58
C THR A 381 -20.45 -13.13 10.99
N LYS A 382 -20.46 -14.41 10.59
CA LYS A 382 -19.32 -15.03 9.90
C LYS A 382 -18.99 -14.33 8.57
N HIS A 383 -20.00 -14.01 7.77
CA HIS A 383 -19.78 -13.33 6.49
C HIS A 383 -19.28 -11.89 6.67
N TYR A 384 -19.86 -11.14 7.59
CA TYR A 384 -19.43 -9.79 7.95
C TYR A 384 -17.97 -9.77 8.43
N LEU A 385 -17.62 -10.66 9.37
CA LEU A 385 -16.28 -10.73 9.94
C LEU A 385 -15.21 -11.20 8.93
N ARG A 386 -15.59 -12.04 7.95
CA ARG A 386 -14.72 -12.41 6.83
C ARG A 386 -14.49 -11.23 5.87
N LEU A 387 -15.52 -10.43 5.61
CA LEU A 387 -15.40 -9.21 4.82
C LEU A 387 -14.46 -8.21 5.51
N LEU A 388 -14.62 -8.03 6.82
CA LEU A 388 -13.79 -7.21 7.67
C LEU A 388 -12.31 -7.63 7.59
N MET A 389 -12.00 -8.92 7.69
CA MET A 389 -10.64 -9.45 7.53
C MET A 389 -10.06 -9.27 6.12
N TYR A 390 -10.89 -9.41 5.09
CA TYR A 390 -10.51 -9.11 3.72
C TYR A 390 -10.13 -7.64 3.54
N VAL A 391 -10.82 -6.76 4.25
CA VAL A 391 -10.62 -5.31 4.24
C VAL A 391 -9.36 -4.89 5.00
N ILE A 392 -9.24 -5.28 6.26
CA ILE A 392 -8.23 -4.79 7.21
C ILE A 392 -6.81 -5.24 6.87
N HIS A 393 -6.62 -6.44 6.30
CA HIS A 393 -5.27 -6.97 6.07
C HIS A 393 -4.83 -6.88 4.59
N PRO A 394 -3.56 -6.52 4.33
CA PRO A 394 -2.93 -6.57 3.00
C PRO A 394 -3.16 -7.88 2.24
N ASP A 395 -2.86 -9.02 2.89
CA ASP A 395 -3.06 -10.37 2.37
C ASP A 395 -4.44 -10.99 2.67
N GLY A 396 -5.47 -10.18 2.98
CA GLY A 396 -6.79 -10.67 3.41
C GLY A 396 -7.40 -11.72 2.46
N LYS A 397 -7.14 -11.61 1.15
CA LYS A 397 -7.57 -12.57 0.12
C LYS A 397 -6.89 -13.94 0.26
N LYS A 398 -5.56 -13.97 0.41
CA LYS A 398 -4.78 -15.22 0.59
C LYS A 398 -5.18 -15.93 1.90
N ARG A 399 -5.51 -15.18 2.95
CA ARG A 399 -5.93 -15.72 4.26
C ARG A 399 -7.30 -16.39 4.24
N LEU A 400 -8.30 -15.78 3.57
CA LEU A 400 -9.62 -16.39 3.43
C LEU A 400 -9.60 -17.74 2.69
N GLN A 401 -8.54 -17.98 1.90
CA GLN A 401 -8.34 -19.18 1.10
C GLN A 401 -7.53 -20.28 1.82
N THR A 402 -6.66 -19.93 2.78
CA THR A 402 -5.69 -20.87 3.39
C THR A 402 -5.97 -21.24 4.84
N LYS A 403 -6.76 -20.45 5.60
CA LYS A 403 -7.01 -20.67 7.04
C LYS A 403 -8.48 -20.47 7.42
N THR A 404 -9.40 -20.94 6.58
CA THR A 404 -10.86 -20.82 6.75
C THR A 404 -11.38 -21.40 8.07
N GLN A 405 -10.70 -22.42 8.61
CA GLN A 405 -11.07 -23.12 9.84
C GLN A 405 -10.65 -22.39 11.13
N LEU A 406 -9.79 -21.36 11.05
CA LEU A 406 -9.30 -20.57 12.19
C LEU A 406 -10.05 -19.25 12.39
N LEU A 407 -11.03 -18.94 11.53
CA LEU A 407 -11.83 -17.70 11.55
C LEU A 407 -13.28 -18.03 11.92
N ILE A 408 -13.46 -18.68 13.07
CA ILE A 408 -14.77 -19.00 13.63
C ILE A 408 -15.09 -17.90 14.65
N PRO A 409 -16.14 -17.10 14.45
CA PRO A 409 -16.58 -16.14 15.44
C PRO A 409 -16.92 -16.84 16.75
N LYS A 410 -16.45 -16.28 17.86
CA LYS A 410 -16.72 -16.76 19.21
C LYS A 410 -17.36 -15.63 20.02
N ILE A 411 -18.22 -16.00 20.95
CA ILE A 411 -18.68 -15.10 22.00
C ILE A 411 -17.59 -15.04 23.05
N ILE A 412 -17.34 -13.85 23.59
CA ILE A 412 -16.53 -13.64 24.78
C ILE A 412 -17.37 -12.91 25.82
N ALA A 413 -17.27 -13.34 27.07
CA ALA A 413 -17.93 -12.68 28.17
C ALA A 413 -17.06 -12.69 29.43
N ILE A 414 -17.18 -11.64 30.24
CA ILE A 414 -16.52 -11.51 31.55
C ILE A 414 -17.52 -10.81 32.48
N SER A 415 -17.68 -11.30 33.70
CA SER A 415 -18.57 -10.69 34.68
C SER A 415 -17.99 -9.36 35.16
N THR A 416 -18.83 -8.48 35.69
CA THR A 416 -18.37 -7.25 36.35
C THR A 416 -17.45 -7.62 37.53
N LYS A 417 -17.83 -8.63 38.32
CA LYS A 417 -17.03 -9.13 39.46
C LYS A 417 -15.61 -9.55 39.07
N GLU A 418 -15.46 -10.36 38.02
CA GLU A 418 -14.16 -10.84 37.55
C GLU A 418 -13.35 -9.70 36.93
N LEU A 419 -14.00 -8.79 36.21
CA LEU A 419 -13.36 -7.60 35.65
C LEU A 419 -12.77 -6.72 36.76
N GLU A 420 -13.54 -6.46 37.82
CA GLU A 420 -13.09 -5.70 38.99
C GLU A 420 -11.94 -6.41 39.71
N SER A 421 -12.05 -7.72 39.93
CA SER A 421 -10.99 -8.48 40.59
C SER A 421 -9.65 -8.43 39.85
N ARG A 422 -9.67 -8.29 38.51
CA ARG A 422 -8.47 -8.31 37.66
C ARG A 422 -7.92 -6.93 37.31
N TYR A 423 -8.80 -5.95 37.18
CA TYR A 423 -8.48 -4.64 36.60
C TYR A 423 -8.91 -3.46 37.46
N ALA A 424 -9.24 -3.69 38.74
CA ALA A 424 -9.36 -2.61 39.71
C ALA A 424 -8.09 -1.75 39.68
N ALA A 425 -8.28 -0.45 39.48
CA ALA A 425 -7.22 0.56 39.52
C ALA A 425 -6.79 0.83 40.96
#